data_AF-Q2UG26-F1
#
_entry.id   AF-Q2UG26-F1
#
_cell.length_a   1.000
_cell.length_b   1.000
_cell.length_c   1.000
_cell.angle_alpha   90.00
_cell.angle_beta   90.00
_cell.angle_gamma   90.00
#
_symmetry.space_group_name_H-M   'P 1'
#
loop_
_entity.id
_entity.type
_entity.pdbx_description
1 polymer ?
#
loop_
_entity_poly.entity_id
_entity_poly.type
_entity_poly.pdbx_seq_one_letter_code
_entity_poly.pdbx_strand_id
1 'polypeptide(L)'
;MQSSDPSELKVMTGNLTSSASAAAAAISFPHTEASELLPGEEYSYLLTPSLPFEPDYFETFVTLCDVLIDCYTRLISLVPTPSVCTVALGEMFSKADAKLRKIMVAGVVREFEDASRMNAKNEVSGVSRVVLGGLLG
;
A
#
# COMPACT_ATOMS: atom_id res chain seq x y z
N MET A 1 -52.91 26.55 21.26
CA MET A 1 -51.97 26.57 20.12
C MET A 1 -50.63 26.14 20.67
N GLN A 2 -50.30 24.86 20.52
CA GLN A 2 -49.11 24.26 21.12
C GLN A 2 -48.04 24.22 20.03
N SER A 3 -47.02 25.06 20.19
CA SER A 3 -45.91 25.20 19.24
C SER A 3 -45.01 23.98 19.32
N SER A 4 -45.05 23.13 18.30
CA SER A 4 -44.11 22.01 18.14
C SER A 4 -42.70 22.57 17.89
N ASP A 5 -41.76 22.17 18.75
CA ASP A 5 -40.34 22.50 18.64
C ASP A 5 -39.71 21.68 17.49
N PRO A 6 -38.98 22.29 16.53
CA PRO A 6 -38.39 21.60 15.39
C PRO A 6 -37.18 20.71 15.73
N SER A 7 -36.82 20.58 17.01
CA SER A 7 -35.65 19.82 17.45
C SER A 7 -35.85 18.29 17.48
N GLU A 8 -37.09 17.79 17.48
CA GLU A 8 -37.36 16.34 17.55
C GLU A 8 -37.26 15.62 16.20
N LEU A 9 -37.33 16.33 15.06
CA LEU A 9 -37.19 15.70 13.73
C LEU A 9 -35.75 15.27 13.41
N LYS A 10 -34.76 15.72 14.19
CA LYS A 10 -33.34 15.40 13.97
C LYS A 10 -32.90 14.10 14.64
N VAL A 11 -33.67 13.55 15.58
CA VAL A 11 -33.26 12.36 16.35
C VAL A 11 -33.56 11.06 15.59
N MET A 12 -34.52 11.04 14.66
CA MET A 12 -34.96 9.81 13.99
C MET A 12 -34.32 9.54 12.61
N THR A 13 -33.37 10.36 12.17
CA THR A 13 -32.56 10.13 10.94
C THR A 13 -31.14 9.64 11.26
N GLY A 14 -30.79 9.48 12.54
CA GLY A 14 -29.42 9.22 12.99
C GLY A 14 -28.93 7.77 12.90
N ASN A 15 -29.74 6.81 12.45
CA ASN A 15 -29.42 5.38 12.64
C ASN A 15 -29.62 4.46 11.42
N LEU A 16 -29.78 5.01 10.20
CA LEU A 16 -29.89 4.20 8.97
C LEU A 16 -28.62 4.19 8.09
N THR A 17 -27.53 4.86 8.49
CA THR A 17 -26.29 4.92 7.70
C THR A 17 -25.19 3.97 8.18
N SER A 18 -25.42 3.18 9.22
CA SER A 18 -24.44 2.24 9.78
C SER A 18 -24.28 0.93 9.01
N SER A 19 -24.95 0.76 7.87
CA SER A 19 -24.86 -0.44 7.03
C SER A 19 -24.35 -0.21 5.60
N ALA A 20 -23.93 1.02 5.24
CA ALA A 20 -23.55 1.36 3.86
C ALA A 20 -22.10 1.82 3.66
N SER A 21 -21.24 1.77 4.69
CA SER A 21 -19.81 2.04 4.52
C SER A 21 -18.95 0.88 5.01
N ALA A 22 -19.31 -0.33 4.55
CA ALA A 22 -18.33 -1.34 4.17
C ALA A 22 -17.84 -1.05 2.73
N ALA A 23 -17.74 0.23 2.37
CA ALA A 23 -16.96 0.66 1.22
C ALA A 23 -15.54 0.20 1.54
N ALA A 24 -15.11 -0.83 0.81
CA ALA A 24 -13.77 -1.36 0.81
C ALA A 24 -12.81 -0.21 1.11
N ALA A 25 -12.10 -0.32 2.23
CA ALA A 25 -10.93 0.50 2.47
C ALA A 25 -9.97 0.14 1.35
N ALA A 26 -10.11 0.83 0.22
CA ALA A 26 -9.21 0.77 -0.91
C ALA A 26 -7.90 1.32 -0.37
N ILE A 27 -7.09 0.42 0.17
CA ILE A 27 -5.68 0.61 0.43
C ILE A 27 -5.06 1.04 -0.90
N SER A 28 -4.84 2.34 -0.98
CA SER A 28 -4.39 3.02 -2.17
C SER A 28 -2.91 2.72 -2.29
N PHE A 29 -2.55 1.76 -3.15
CA PHE A 29 -1.22 1.76 -3.75
C PHE A 29 -0.89 3.20 -4.17
N PRO A 30 0.39 3.65 -4.09
CA PRO A 30 0.76 4.91 -4.70
C PRO A 30 0.35 4.82 -6.17
N HIS A 31 -0.68 5.59 -6.50
CA HIS A 31 -1.21 5.69 -7.84
C HIS A 31 -0.21 6.48 -8.64
N THR A 32 0.76 5.77 -9.23
CA THR A 32 1.56 6.36 -10.29
C THR A 32 0.64 6.45 -11.50
N GLU A 33 -0.07 7.55 -11.58
CA GLU A 33 -0.84 7.92 -12.74
C GLU A 33 0.13 8.39 -13.82
N ALA A 34 -0.18 8.12 -15.10
CA ALA A 34 0.65 8.59 -16.22
C ALA A 34 0.87 10.12 -16.21
N SER A 35 0.03 10.87 -15.47
CA SER A 35 0.13 12.31 -15.26
C SER A 35 1.33 12.77 -14.41
N GLU A 36 1.96 11.87 -13.64
CA GLU A 36 3.09 12.20 -12.76
C GLU A 36 4.47 12.03 -13.44
N LEU A 37 4.47 11.59 -14.71
CA LEU A 37 5.67 11.36 -15.50
C LEU A 37 6.19 12.64 -16.17
N LEU A 38 7.51 12.75 -16.35
CA LEU A 38 8.09 13.84 -17.12
C LEU A 38 7.73 13.69 -18.62
N PRO A 39 7.73 14.79 -19.41
CA PRO A 39 7.46 14.71 -20.84
C PRO A 39 8.38 13.71 -21.55
N GLY A 40 7.80 12.68 -22.16
CA GLY A 40 8.52 11.63 -22.89
C GLY A 40 8.90 10.39 -22.06
N GLU A 41 8.58 10.36 -20.77
CA GLU A 41 8.71 9.15 -19.95
C GLU A 41 7.43 8.29 -20.04
N GLU A 42 7.60 7.01 -20.38
CA GLU A 42 6.52 6.02 -20.36
C GLU A 42 7.01 4.76 -19.63
N TYR A 43 6.44 4.49 -18.46
CA TYR A 43 6.80 3.33 -17.64
C TYR A 43 5.61 2.39 -17.47
N SER A 44 5.10 1.83 -18.58
CA SER A 44 3.84 1.06 -18.61
C SER A 44 3.77 -0.09 -17.59
N TYR A 45 4.91 -0.68 -17.21
CA TYR A 45 4.99 -1.79 -16.24
C TYR A 45 5.24 -1.35 -14.79
N LEU A 46 5.45 -0.05 -14.54
CA LEU A 46 5.67 0.50 -13.20
C LEU A 46 4.46 1.30 -12.69
N LEU A 47 3.39 1.38 -13.49
CA LEU A 47 2.13 2.01 -13.09
C LEU A 47 1.31 1.02 -12.26
N THR A 48 0.90 1.43 -11.06
CA THR A 48 0.05 0.63 -10.15
C THR A 48 -1.35 1.26 -10.04
N PRO A 49 -2.32 0.81 -10.87
CA PRO A 49 -3.70 1.30 -10.80
C PRO A 49 -4.38 0.84 -9.49
N SER A 50 -5.49 1.50 -9.12
CA SER A 50 -6.31 1.05 -8.00
C SER A 50 -6.89 -0.34 -8.25
N LEU A 51 -6.61 -1.26 -7.33
CA LEU A 51 -7.19 -2.60 -7.31
C LEU A 51 -8.51 -2.57 -6.52
N PRO A 52 -9.56 -3.26 -6.97
CA PRO A 52 -10.86 -3.30 -6.29
C PRO A 52 -10.88 -4.25 -5.07
N PHE A 53 -9.74 -4.85 -4.72
CA PHE A 53 -9.58 -5.80 -3.62
C PHE A 53 -8.31 -5.51 -2.82
N GLU A 54 -8.28 -5.96 -1.57
CA GLU A 54 -7.09 -5.91 -0.72
C GLU A 54 -6.04 -6.89 -1.25
N PRO A 55 -4.86 -6.43 -1.71
CA PRO A 55 -3.75 -7.29 -2.09
C PRO A 55 -3.40 -8.31 -1.00
N ASP A 56 -3.11 -9.52 -1.43
CA ASP A 56 -2.43 -10.48 -0.58
C ASP A 56 -0.98 -10.01 -0.37
N TYR A 57 -0.74 -9.40 0.79
CA TYR A 57 0.57 -8.84 1.14
C TYR A 57 1.66 -9.90 1.30
N PHE A 58 1.32 -11.14 1.67
CA PHE A 58 2.31 -12.21 1.76
C PHE A 58 2.76 -12.64 0.35
N GLU A 59 1.80 -12.84 -0.55
CA GLU A 59 2.09 -13.14 -1.97
C GLU A 59 2.83 -11.97 -2.64
N THR A 60 2.42 -10.73 -2.38
CA THR A 60 3.05 -9.51 -2.94
C THR A 60 4.49 -9.36 -2.45
N PHE A 61 4.76 -9.68 -1.18
CA PHE A 61 6.12 -9.65 -0.65
C PHE A 61 7.00 -10.74 -1.27
N VAL A 62 6.50 -11.97 -1.39
CA VAL A 62 7.23 -13.09 -2.01
C VAL A 62 7.58 -12.75 -3.47
N THR A 63 6.62 -12.25 -4.24
CA THR A 63 6.85 -11.84 -5.63
C THR A 63 7.82 -10.67 -5.74
N LEU A 64 7.82 -9.70 -4.81
CA LEU A 64 8.86 -8.67 -4.76
C LEU A 64 10.25 -9.28 -4.56
N CYS A 65 10.40 -10.25 -3.65
CA CYS A 65 11.67 -10.93 -3.43
C CYS A 65 12.16 -11.64 -4.71
N ASP A 66 11.28 -12.36 -5.41
CA ASP A 66 11.63 -13.03 -6.68
C ASP A 66 12.08 -12.03 -7.75
N VAL A 67 11.38 -10.90 -7.87
CA VAL A 67 11.75 -9.83 -8.81
C VAL A 67 13.11 -9.21 -8.45
N LEU A 68 13.38 -8.96 -7.16
CA LEU A 68 14.68 -8.47 -6.72
C LEU A 68 15.80 -9.47 -7.03
N ILE A 69 15.56 -10.77 -6.81
CA ILE A 69 16.51 -11.83 -7.15
C ILE A 69 16.82 -11.81 -8.65
N ASP A 70 15.80 -11.77 -9.52
CA ASP A 70 16.02 -11.72 -10.98
C ASP A 70 16.79 -10.44 -11.37
N CYS A 71 16.44 -9.29 -10.79
CA CYS A 71 17.08 -8.03 -11.11
C CYS A 71 18.56 -7.99 -10.71
N TYR A 72 18.91 -8.44 -9.50
CA TYR A 72 20.31 -8.51 -9.06
C TYR A 72 21.08 -9.61 -9.80
N THR A 73 20.44 -10.72 -10.16
CA THR A 73 21.06 -11.77 -10.99
C THR A 73 21.44 -11.21 -12.37
N ARG A 74 20.55 -10.44 -13.00
CA ARG A 74 20.83 -9.74 -14.26
C ARG A 74 21.95 -8.72 -14.10
N LEU A 75 21.96 -7.92 -13.03
CA LEU A 75 23.06 -6.97 -12.79
C LEU A 75 24.41 -7.68 -12.66
N ILE A 76 24.47 -8.80 -11.94
CA ILE A 76 25.70 -9.60 -11.81
C ILE A 76 26.12 -10.19 -13.17
N SER A 77 25.16 -10.59 -14.02
CA SER A 77 25.48 -11.11 -15.36
C SER A 77 26.19 -10.09 -16.27
N LEU A 78 26.11 -8.79 -15.97
CA LEU A 78 26.85 -7.72 -16.66
C LEU A 78 28.34 -7.68 -16.26
N VAL A 79 28.74 -8.45 -15.24
CA VAL A 79 30.11 -8.55 -14.73
C VAL A 79 30.68 -9.92 -15.12
N PRO A 80 31.26 -10.07 -16.33
CA PRO A 80 31.69 -11.38 -16.84
C PRO A 80 32.88 -11.94 -16.07
N THR A 81 33.74 -11.06 -15.51
CA THR A 81 34.94 -11.45 -14.78
C THR A 81 35.24 -10.50 -13.62
N PRO A 82 35.88 -10.96 -12.53
CA PRO A 82 36.28 -10.08 -11.42
C PRO A 82 37.26 -8.97 -11.82
N SER A 83 37.98 -9.14 -12.93
CA SER A 83 38.96 -8.17 -13.42
C SER A 83 38.34 -6.84 -13.88
N VAL A 84 37.03 -6.81 -14.17
CA VAL A 84 36.34 -5.56 -14.55
C VAL A 84 35.81 -4.78 -13.33
N CYS A 85 35.96 -5.31 -12.11
CA CYS A 85 35.55 -4.66 -10.88
C CYS A 85 36.47 -3.48 -10.54
N THR A 86 36.11 -2.31 -11.06
CA THR A 86 36.77 -1.03 -10.79
C THR A 86 35.93 -0.19 -9.82
N VAL A 87 36.54 0.86 -9.25
CA VAL A 87 35.82 1.84 -8.41
C VAL A 87 34.64 2.46 -9.18
N ALA A 88 34.85 2.84 -10.45
CA ALA A 88 33.81 3.41 -11.30
C ALA A 88 32.63 2.44 -11.50
N LEU A 89 32.90 1.14 -11.68
CA LEU A 89 31.84 0.13 -11.75
C LEU A 89 31.07 0.02 -10.42
N GLY A 90 31.78 0.02 -9.29
CA GLY A 90 31.17 0.02 -7.97
C GLY A 90 30.24 1.23 -7.73
N GLU A 91 30.63 2.42 -8.22
CA GLU A 91 29.77 3.61 -8.19
C GLU A 91 28.51 3.45 -9.05
N MET A 92 28.63 2.87 -10.24
CA MET A 92 27.48 2.61 -11.12
C MET A 92 26.52 1.60 -10.51
N PHE A 93 27.03 0.52 -9.92
CA PHE A 93 26.22 -0.45 -9.17
C PHE A 93 25.51 0.21 -7.99
N SER A 94 26.21 1.04 -7.22
CA SER A 94 25.62 1.76 -6.09
C SER A 94 24.49 2.70 -6.52
N LYS A 95 24.64 3.37 -7.68
CA LYS A 95 23.58 4.21 -8.26
C LYS A 95 22.38 3.38 -8.72
N ALA A 96 22.61 2.26 -9.40
CA ALA A 96 21.56 1.38 -9.87
C ALA A 96 20.76 0.79 -8.71
N ASP A 97 21.46 0.33 -7.67
CA ASP A 97 20.86 -0.21 -6.46
C ASP A 97 20.06 0.86 -5.69
N ALA A 98 20.56 2.10 -5.60
CA ALA A 98 19.79 3.21 -5.01
C ALA A 98 18.48 3.48 -5.77
N LYS A 99 18.49 3.34 -7.10
CA LYS A 99 17.29 3.45 -7.94
C LYS A 99 16.33 2.28 -7.71
N LEU A 100 16.85 1.05 -7.62
CA LEU A 100 16.06 -0.14 -7.31
C LEU A 100 15.33 0.01 -5.97
N ARG A 101 16.05 0.46 -4.93
CA ARG A 101 15.47 0.74 -3.62
C ARG A 101 14.38 1.81 -3.69
N LYS A 102 14.66 2.92 -4.38
CA LYS A 102 13.71 4.04 -4.46
C LYS A 102 12.45 3.70 -5.25
N ILE A 103 12.57 2.99 -6.37
CA ILE A 103 11.47 2.77 -7.31
C ILE A 103 10.69 1.51 -6.95
N MET A 104 11.39 0.41 -6.64
CA MET A 104 10.75 -0.90 -6.48
C MET A 104 10.46 -1.26 -5.02
N VAL A 105 11.35 -0.88 -4.10
CA VAL A 105 11.25 -1.31 -2.69
C VAL A 105 10.47 -0.31 -1.84
N ALA A 106 10.74 1.00 -1.99
CA ALA A 106 10.23 2.02 -1.09
C ALA A 106 8.70 2.05 -1.01
N GLY A 107 8.01 1.97 -2.16
CA GLY A 107 6.55 1.94 -2.20
C GLY A 107 5.98 0.70 -1.49
N VAL A 108 6.46 -0.50 -1.87
CA VAL A 108 5.94 -1.76 -1.33
C VAL A 108 6.15 -1.87 0.18
N VAL A 109 7.32 -1.47 0.69
CA VAL A 109 7.59 -1.49 2.14
C VAL A 109 6.68 -0.54 2.89
N ARG A 110 6.46 0.68 2.38
CA ARG A 110 5.56 1.67 2.98
C ARG A 110 4.13 1.12 3.08
N GLU A 111 3.62 0.53 2.00
CA GLU A 111 2.27 -0.04 1.97
C GLU A 111 2.14 -1.24 2.92
N PHE A 112 3.14 -2.10 2.98
CA PHE A 112 3.17 -3.23 3.91
C PHE A 112 3.09 -2.76 5.37
N GLU A 113 3.85 -1.72 5.73
CA GLU A 113 3.82 -1.14 7.07
C GLU A 113 2.46 -0.49 7.40
N ASP A 114 1.89 0.26 6.46
CA ASP A 114 0.60 0.94 6.64
C ASP A 114 -0.54 -0.08 6.82
N ALA A 115 -0.59 -1.12 5.97
CA ALA A 115 -1.58 -2.19 6.06
C ALA A 115 -1.45 -3.00 7.34
N SER A 116 -0.22 -3.36 7.75
CA SER A 116 0.02 -4.07 9.00
C SER A 116 -0.48 -3.27 10.20
N ARG A 117 -0.23 -1.95 10.23
CA ARG A 117 -0.71 -1.06 11.31
C ARG A 117 -2.22 -0.95 11.34
N MET A 118 -2.87 -0.81 10.18
CA MET A 118 -4.32 -0.76 10.05
C MET A 118 -4.97 -2.06 10.53
N ASN A 119 -4.45 -3.21 10.09
CA ASN A 119 -4.97 -4.52 10.47
C ASN A 119 -4.82 -4.77 11.97
N ALA A 120 -3.67 -4.44 12.56
CA ALA A 120 -3.47 -4.54 14.01
C ALA A 120 -4.49 -3.68 14.79
N LYS A 121 -4.75 -2.45 14.33
CA LYS A 121 -5.73 -1.56 14.97
C LYS A 121 -7.16 -2.11 14.87
N ASN A 122 -7.53 -2.67 13.72
CA ASN A 122 -8.85 -3.24 13.48
C ASN A 122 -9.08 -4.49 14.35
N GLU A 123 -8.10 -5.38 14.43
CA GLU A 123 -8.16 -6.57 15.30
C GLU A 123 -8.35 -6.19 16.77
N VAL A 124 -7.56 -5.23 17.28
CA VAL A 124 -7.69 -4.75 18.67
C VAL A 124 -9.07 -4.11 18.91
N SER A 125 -9.57 -3.31 17.97
CA SER A 125 -10.91 -2.73 18.07
C SER A 125 -12.02 -3.79 18.03
N GLY A 126 -11.82 -4.86 17.26
CA GLY A 126 -12.73 -6.01 17.19
C GLY A 126 -12.81 -6.73 18.53
N VAL A 127 -11.66 -7.05 19.13
CA VAL A 127 -11.59 -7.64 20.47
C VAL A 127 -12.27 -6.73 21.50
N SER A 128 -12.02 -5.42 21.46
CA SER A 128 -12.67 -4.46 22.36
C SER A 128 -14.20 -4.50 22.25
N ARG A 129 -14.76 -4.55 21.03
CA ARG A 129 -16.20 -4.73 20.83
C ARG A 129 -16.71 -6.05 21.39
N VAL A 130 -16.02 -7.15 21.15
CA VAL A 130 -16.47 -8.48 21.62
C VAL A 130 -16.46 -8.54 23.15
N VAL A 131 -15.42 -8.01 23.79
CA VAL A 131 -15.26 -8.05 25.24
C VAL A 131 -16.18 -7.06 25.97
N LEU A 132 -16.27 -5.79 25.52
CA LEU A 132 -17.16 -4.81 26.15
C LEU A 132 -18.62 -4.97 25.73
N GLY A 133 -18.88 -5.39 24.49
CA GLY A 133 -20.23 -5.66 24.00
C GLY A 133 -20.87 -6.87 24.67
N GLY A 134 -20.07 -7.87 25.08
CA GLY A 134 -20.54 -9.00 25.88
C GLY A 134 -20.79 -8.69 27.36
N LEU A 135 -20.30 -7.56 27.87
CA LEU A 135 -20.48 -7.13 29.27
C LEU A 135 -21.72 -6.24 29.48
N LEU A 136 -22.31 -5.74 28.40
CA LEU A 136 -23.49 -4.88 28.38
C LEU A 136 -24.75 -5.60 27.83
N GLY A 137 -24.66 -6.91 27.60
CA GLY A 137 -25.79 -7.79 27.24
C GLY A 137 -26.46 -8.43 28.44
#